data_AF-A0A5C9CUK4-F1
#
_entry.id   AF-A0A5C9CUK4-F1
#
_cell.length_a   1.000
_cell.length_b   1.000
_cell.length_c   1.000
_cell.angle_alpha   90.00
_cell.angle_beta   90.00
_cell.angle_gamma   90.00
#
_symmetry.space_group_name_H-M   'P 1'
#
loop_
_entity.id
_entity.type
_entity.pdbx_description
1 polymer ?
#
loop_
_entity_poly.entity_id
_entity_poly.type
_entity_poly.pdbx_seq_one_letter_code
_entity_poly.pdbx_strand_id
1 'polypeptide(L)'
;MQTNLTLRDGRKLRLNTPEEEAQITAGIAQDPDTHVPTDAEWAQFKPLRGRPPVAVKRPMLSIRVDPDIAAALRASGKGWQTRVNALLRQAVEQGRLQA
;
A
#
# COMPACT_ATOMS: atom_id res chain seq x y z
N MET A 1 19.12 -17.73 -27.02
CA MET A 1 19.66 -18.05 -25.67
C MET A 1 18.90 -17.21 -24.65
N GLN A 2 18.57 -17.78 -23.48
CA GLN A 2 17.74 -17.09 -22.49
C GLN A 2 18.57 -16.10 -21.65
N THR A 3 18.08 -14.87 -21.55
CA THR A 3 18.77 -13.75 -20.89
C THR A 3 18.20 -13.55 -19.49
N ASN A 4 19.05 -13.27 -18.50
CA ASN A 4 18.63 -12.95 -17.14
C ASN A 4 18.98 -11.50 -16.79
N LEU A 5 18.05 -10.79 -16.16
CA LEU A 5 18.25 -9.45 -15.63
C LEU A 5 18.40 -9.52 -14.10
N THR A 6 19.49 -8.96 -13.56
CA THR A 6 19.67 -8.84 -12.11
C THR A 6 19.08 -7.52 -11.62
N LEU A 7 18.11 -7.59 -10.70
CA LEU A 7 17.50 -6.42 -10.07
C LEU A 7 18.40 -5.80 -8.99
N ARG A 8 18.09 -4.55 -8.60
CA ARG A 8 18.85 -3.80 -7.58
C ARG A 8 18.91 -4.47 -6.20
N ASP A 9 17.95 -5.34 -5.90
CA ASP A 9 17.89 -6.12 -4.65
C ASP A 9 18.54 -7.52 -4.78
N GLY A 10 19.21 -7.81 -5.90
CA GLY A 10 19.93 -9.05 -6.16
C GLY A 10 19.09 -10.19 -6.74
N ARG A 11 17.77 -10.02 -6.89
CA ARG A 11 16.91 -11.03 -7.53
C ARG A 11 17.20 -11.13 -9.03
N LYS A 12 17.18 -12.36 -9.57
CA LYS A 12 17.34 -12.62 -11.01
C LYS A 12 15.97 -12.82 -11.66
N LEU A 13 15.65 -12.00 -12.65
CA LEU A 13 14.48 -12.15 -13.50
C LEU A 13 14.88 -12.85 -14.81
N ARG A 14 14.18 -13.92 -15.15
CA ARG A 14 14.30 -14.60 -16.43
C ARG A 14 13.51 -13.81 -17.48
N LEU A 15 14.19 -13.30 -18.50
CA LEU A 15 13.53 -12.65 -19.63
C LEU A 15 13.08 -13.71 -20.65
N ASN A 16 12.05 -13.36 -21.42
CA ASN A 16 11.56 -14.19 -22.51
C ASN A 16 12.62 -14.27 -23.62
N THR A 17 12.65 -15.40 -24.32
CA THR A 17 13.41 -15.51 -25.57
C THR A 17 12.62 -14.88 -26.73
N PRO A 18 13.27 -14.56 -27.87
CA PRO A 18 12.57 -14.06 -29.05
C PRO A 18 11.45 -14.99 -29.54
N GLU A 19 11.64 -16.30 -29.42
CA GLU A 19 10.64 -17.30 -29.79
C GLU A 19 9.45 -17.29 -28.83
N GLU A 20 9.70 -17.15 -27.52
CA GLU A 20 8.64 -16.99 -26.51
C GLU A 20 7.85 -15.68 -26.74
N GLU A 21 8.53 -14.57 -27.03
CA GLU A 21 7.91 -13.28 -27.39
C GLU A 21 7.03 -13.38 -28.64
N ALA A 22 7.49 -14.09 -29.67
CA ALA A 22 6.72 -14.30 -30.89
C ALA A 22 5.46 -15.13 -30.64
N GLN A 23 5.54 -16.16 -29.78
CA GLN A 23 4.38 -16.96 -29.38
C GLN A 23 3.35 -16.13 -28.60
N ILE A 24 3.80 -15.25 -27.70
CA ILE A 24 2.93 -14.35 -26.94
C ILE A 24 2.23 -13.37 -27.89
N THR A 25 2.97 -12.77 -28.82
CA THR A 25 2.41 -11.84 -29.82
C THR A 25 1.40 -12.53 -30.74
N ALA A 26 1.67 -13.76 -31.16
CA ALA A 26 0.74 -14.56 -31.95
C ALA A 26 -0.54 -14.87 -31.17
N GLY A 27 -0.44 -15.19 -29.88
CA GLY A 27 -1.60 -15.41 -29.02
C GLY A 27 -2.46 -14.15 -28.84
N ILE A 28 -1.82 -13.01 -28.63
CA ILE A 28 -2.48 -11.70 -28.57
C ILE A 28 -3.25 -11.40 -29.87
N ALA A 29 -2.64 -11.66 -31.03
CA ALA A 29 -3.27 -11.41 -32.33
C ALA A 29 -4.44 -12.34 -32.66
N GLN A 30 -4.51 -13.51 -32.02
CA GLN A 30 -5.61 -14.47 -32.19
C GLN A 30 -6.84 -14.12 -31.36
N ASP A 31 -6.69 -13.27 -30.34
CA ASP A 31 -7.78 -12.84 -29.47
C ASP A 31 -8.35 -11.49 -29.95
N PRO A 32 -9.56 -11.45 -30.55
CA PRO A 32 -10.17 -10.22 -31.04
C PRO A 32 -10.56 -9.24 -29.94
N ASP A 33 -10.68 -9.70 -28.69
CA ASP A 33 -11.02 -8.84 -27.54
C ASP A 33 -9.77 -8.24 -26.88
N THR A 34 -8.56 -8.68 -27.27
CA THR A 34 -7.32 -8.13 -26.73
C THR A 34 -7.02 -6.77 -27.34
N HIS A 35 -7.16 -5.71 -26.54
CA HIS A 35 -6.68 -4.38 -26.87
C HIS A 35 -5.22 -4.23 -26.48
N VAL A 36 -4.35 -4.01 -27.47
CA VAL A 36 -2.94 -3.61 -27.28
C VAL A 36 -2.86 -2.09 -27.49
N PRO A 37 -2.73 -1.29 -26.41
CA PRO A 37 -2.69 0.15 -26.57
C PRO A 37 -1.40 0.57 -27.26
N THR A 38 -1.49 1.57 -28.12
CA THR A 38 -0.34 2.24 -28.74
C THR A 38 0.41 3.09 -27.71
N ASP A 39 1.66 3.46 -27.98
CA ASP A 39 2.44 4.33 -27.09
C ASP A 39 1.72 5.67 -26.79
N ALA A 40 1.01 6.22 -27.78
CA ALA A 40 0.24 7.44 -27.63
C ALA A 40 -0.99 7.27 -26.74
N GLU A 41 -1.65 6.12 -26.77
CA GLU A 41 -2.75 5.77 -25.86
C GLU A 41 -2.23 5.47 -24.45
N TRP A 42 -1.11 4.75 -24.36
CA TRP A 42 -0.42 4.49 -23.09
C TRP A 42 -0.07 5.77 -22.33
N ALA A 43 0.44 6.79 -23.05
CA ALA A 43 0.78 8.08 -22.47
C ALA A 43 -0.43 8.85 -21.90
N GLN A 44 -1.65 8.52 -22.34
CA GLN A 44 -2.88 9.16 -21.86
C GLN A 44 -3.44 8.50 -20.59
N PHE A 45 -3.04 7.27 -20.28
CA PHE A 45 -3.49 6.61 -19.05
C PHE A 45 -2.92 7.32 -17.82
N LYS A 46 -3.80 8.00 -17.08
CA LYS A 46 -3.47 8.56 -15.77
C LYS A 46 -3.58 7.46 -14.72
N PRO A 47 -2.58 7.27 -13.84
CA PRO A 47 -2.72 6.33 -12.75
C PRO A 47 -3.93 6.73 -11.91
N LEU A 48 -4.88 5.81 -11.74
CA LEU A 48 -5.91 5.95 -10.72
C LEU A 48 -5.19 5.95 -9.37
N ARG A 49 -4.87 7.15 -8.87
CA ARG A 49 -4.47 7.34 -7.48
C ARG A 49 -5.61 6.74 -6.66
N GLY A 50 -5.30 5.73 -5.85
CA GLY A 50 -6.26 4.98 -5.04
C GLY A 50 -6.97 5.87 -4.01
N ARG A 51 -7.18 5.35 -2.80
CA ARG A 51 -7.85 6.12 -1.73
C ARG A 51 -7.24 7.54 -1.64
N PRO A 52 -8.07 8.61 -1.67
CA PRO A 52 -7.59 9.97 -1.53
C PRO A 52 -6.68 10.11 -0.31
N PRO A 53 -5.58 10.88 -0.40
CA PRO A 53 -4.70 11.10 0.72
C PRO A 53 -5.48 11.71 1.90
N VAL A 54 -5.29 11.16 3.10
CA VAL A 54 -5.89 11.72 4.32
C VAL A 54 -5.29 13.12 4.56
N ALA A 55 -6.14 14.15 4.57
CA ALA A 55 -5.71 15.56 4.67
C ALA A 55 -4.88 15.85 5.94
N VAL A 56 -5.23 15.22 7.07
CA VAL A 56 -4.48 15.31 8.32
C VAL A 56 -4.10 13.92 8.77
N LYS A 57 -2.81 13.58 8.60
CA LYS A 57 -2.28 12.30 9.08
C LYS A 57 -2.21 12.34 10.60
N ARG A 58 -2.75 11.32 11.25
CA ARG A 58 -2.54 11.11 12.70
C ARG A 58 -1.10 10.61 12.88
N PRO A 59 -0.23 11.33 13.61
CA PRO A 59 1.12 10.84 13.87
C PRO A 59 1.06 9.58 14.74
N MET A 60 2.05 8.70 14.57
CA MET A 60 2.21 7.53 15.44
C MET A 60 2.71 8.02 16.80
N LEU A 61 2.02 7.61 17.87
CA LEU A 61 2.42 7.88 19.24
C LEU A 61 3.13 6.64 19.81
N SER A 62 4.43 6.72 20.03
CA SER A 62 5.22 5.68 20.70
C SER A 62 5.43 6.06 22.16
N ILE A 63 4.66 5.47 23.07
CA ILE A 63 4.75 5.69 24.51
C ILE A 63 4.80 4.37 25.27
N ARG A 64 5.41 4.37 26.45
CA ARG A 64 5.31 3.26 27.40
C ARG A 64 4.05 3.46 28.26
N VAL A 65 3.33 2.37 28.48
CA VAL A 65 2.15 2.31 29.33
C VAL A 65 2.29 1.10 30.25
N ASP A 66 1.71 1.19 31.44
CA ASP A 66 1.75 0.08 32.38
C ASP A 66 1.06 -1.16 31.79
N PRO A 67 1.57 -2.37 32.10
CA PRO A 67 1.14 -3.60 31.44
C PRO A 67 -0.34 -3.94 31.68
N ASP A 68 -0.86 -3.61 32.86
CA ASP A 68 -2.27 -3.77 33.25
C ASP A 68 -3.20 -2.84 32.45
N ILE A 69 -2.83 -1.58 32.28
CA ILE A 69 -3.55 -0.61 31.44
C ILE A 69 -3.55 -1.11 30.00
N ALA A 70 -2.39 -1.54 29.50
CA ALA A 70 -2.26 -2.03 28.13
C ALA A 70 -3.11 -3.28 27.87
N ALA A 71 -3.25 -4.16 28.87
CA ALA A 71 -4.12 -5.34 28.82
C ALA A 71 -5.60 -4.94 28.83
N ALA A 72 -6.01 -4.06 29.74
CA ALA A 72 -7.40 -3.58 29.84
C ALA A 72 -7.88 -2.89 28.55
N LEU A 73 -7.02 -2.06 27.94
CA LEU A 73 -7.32 -1.40 26.68
C LEU A 73 -7.54 -2.40 25.54
N ARG A 74 -6.67 -3.40 25.40
CA ARG A 74 -6.82 -4.45 24.38
C ARG A 74 -8.07 -5.31 24.62
N ALA A 75 -8.34 -5.65 25.88
CA ALA A 75 -9.51 -6.43 26.28
C ALA A 75 -10.83 -5.70 25.98
N SER A 76 -10.83 -4.36 25.90
CA SER A 76 -12.02 -3.59 25.50
C SER A 76 -12.48 -3.84 24.05
N GLY A 77 -11.71 -4.59 23.26
CA GLY A 77 -12.12 -5.09 21.95
C GLY A 77 -11.88 -4.11 20.80
N LYS A 78 -12.55 -4.36 19.67
CA LYS A 78 -12.37 -3.59 18.43
C LYS A 78 -12.60 -2.09 18.67
N GLY A 79 -11.71 -1.26 18.12
CA GLY A 79 -11.80 0.20 18.23
C GLY A 79 -11.23 0.78 19.52
N TRP A 80 -10.55 -0.01 20.36
CA TRP A 80 -9.96 0.50 21.61
C TRP A 80 -8.99 1.67 21.39
N GLN A 81 -8.19 1.65 20.32
CA GLN A 81 -7.29 2.77 19.96
C GLN A 81 -8.06 4.07 19.69
N THR A 82 -9.22 3.96 19.02
CA THR A 82 -10.09 5.12 18.76
C THR A 82 -10.65 5.69 20.06
N ARG A 83 -11.07 4.83 20.99
CA ARG A 83 -11.57 5.24 22.31
C ARG A 83 -10.47 5.89 23.16
N VAL A 84 -9.26 5.32 23.17
CA VAL A 84 -8.10 5.92 23.85
C VAL A 84 -7.79 7.30 23.30
N ASN A 85 -7.78 7.45 21.98
CA ASN A 85 -7.53 8.76 21.37
C ASN A 85 -8.62 9.79 21.73
N ALA A 86 -9.88 9.37 21.84
CA ALA A 86 -10.96 10.26 22.31
C ALA A 86 -10.78 10.68 23.77
N LEU A 87 -10.37 9.76 24.65
CA LEU A 87 -10.08 10.05 26.05
C LEU A 87 -8.90 11.03 26.18
N LEU A 88 -7.82 10.81 25.42
CA LEU A 88 -6.66 11.71 25.41
C LEU A 88 -7.05 13.11 24.92
N ARG A 89 -7.85 13.21 23.86
CA ARG A 89 -8.38 14.49 23.38
C ARG A 89 -9.16 15.22 24.46
N GLN A 90 -10.09 14.53 25.12
CA GLN A 90 -10.89 15.11 26.20
C GLN A 90 -10.00 15.56 27.36
N ALA A 91 -8.99 14.78 27.75
CA ALA A 91 -8.08 15.14 28.83
C ALA A 91 -7.26 16.42 28.50
N VAL A 92 -6.84 16.58 27.24
CA VAL A 92 -6.18 17.81 26.76
C VAL A 92 -7.13 19.00 26.78
N GLU A 93 -8.34 18.85 26.22
CA GLU A 93 -9.36 19.91 26.18
C GLU A 93 -9.80 20.36 27.59
N GLN A 94 -9.83 19.43 28.54
CA GLN A 94 -10.13 19.70 29.94
C GLN A 94 -8.93 20.21 30.75
N GLY A 95 -7.73 20.34 30.15
CA GLY A 95 -6.51 20.79 30.85
C GLY A 95 -6.03 19.84 31.95
N ARG A 96 -6.39 18.55 31.88
CA ARG A 96 -6.01 17.53 32.87
C ARG A 96 -4.57 17.05 32.69
N LEU A 97 -4.01 17.29 31.51
CA LEU A 97 -2.61 17.08 31.21
C LEU A 97 -1.90 18.43 31.38
N GLN A 98 -1.31 18.64 32.56
CA GLN A 98 -0.44 19.78 32.83
C GLN A 98 0.90 19.56 32.10
N ALA A 99 1.48 20.64 31.56
CA ALA A 99 2.80 20.62 30.95
C ALA A 99 3.90 20.66 32.02
#